data_AF-A0A2S5LS52-F1
#
_entry.id   AF-A0A2S5LS52-F1
#
_cell.length_a   1.000
_cell.length_b   1.000
_cell.length_c   1.000
_cell.angle_alpha   90.00
_cell.angle_beta   90.00
_cell.angle_gamma   90.00
#
_symmetry.space_group_name_H-M   'P 1'
#
loop_
_entity.id
_entity.type
_entity.pdbx_description
1 polymer ?
#
loop_
_entity_poly.entity_id
_entity_poly.type
_entity_poly.pdbx_seq_one_letter_code
_entity_poly.pdbx_strand_id
1 'polypeptide(L)'
;MLAKPIPSYRPYWAKRFGPAPILPMSRAEMDALGWDSCDIILITGDAYIDHPSFGMALVGRLLEAQGFRVGIIAQPDWQNANAFKALGKPNLYFGVTAGNMDSMVNRYTADRKIRSDDAYTPDAAANKRPDRAVLVYSQRCREAYSDVPLVVGSIEASLRRIAHYDYWSDKVRRSILVDSKADILLYGNAERALVELSHRVAKGEKIADIQDIRGTAFLRKKIPEGWSEIESTKLDRPGAVDKPVDPYEMKMGKADASCATDEAKTALPDGVKGIEIVPNLRLKAPKADRTKQVVRLPAYEEVANDPVLYAHASRVLHLE
;
A
#
# COMPACT_ATOMS: atom_id res chain seq x y z
N MET A 1 10.92 -10.76 13.08
CA MET A 1 9.97 -10.91 14.20
C MET A 1 8.70 -11.56 13.69
N LEU A 2 8.16 -12.54 14.42
CA LEU A 2 6.85 -13.12 14.14
C LEU A 2 5.76 -12.08 14.41
N ALA A 3 4.78 -11.96 13.51
CA ALA A 3 3.68 -11.02 13.68
C ALA A 3 2.85 -11.40 14.91
N LYS A 4 2.54 -10.41 15.76
CA LYS A 4 1.74 -10.62 16.97
C LYS A 4 0.35 -11.14 16.59
N PRO A 5 -0.15 -12.24 17.21
CA PRO A 5 -1.49 -12.74 16.92
C PRO A 5 -2.59 -11.72 17.25
N ILE A 6 -3.58 -11.57 16.37
CA ILE A 6 -4.74 -10.67 16.57
C ILE A 6 -5.43 -10.85 17.94
N PRO A 7 -5.72 -12.08 18.43
CA PRO A 7 -6.41 -12.24 19.72
C PRO A 7 -5.53 -11.96 20.95
N SER A 8 -4.21 -11.75 20.78
CA SER A 8 -3.28 -11.54 21.90
C SER A 8 -3.23 -10.10 22.42
N TYR A 9 -3.90 -9.16 21.75
CA TYR A 9 -4.00 -7.79 22.23
C TYR A 9 -5.01 -7.73 23.38
N ARG A 10 -4.63 -7.05 24.47
CA ARG A 10 -5.58 -6.71 25.53
C ARG A 10 -6.63 -5.78 24.90
N PRO A 11 -7.93 -6.11 24.95
CA PRO A 11 -8.94 -5.26 24.37
C PRO A 11 -8.93 -3.87 25.00
N TYR A 12 -9.25 -2.87 24.17
CA TYR A 12 -9.37 -1.49 24.60
C TYR A 12 -10.48 -1.33 25.65
N TRP A 13 -10.39 -0.30 26.48
CA TRP A 13 -11.25 -0.13 27.67
C TRP A 13 -12.75 -0.10 27.33
N ALA A 14 -13.09 0.37 26.13
CA ALA A 14 -14.47 0.55 25.69
C ALA A 14 -15.18 -0.78 25.40
N LYS A 15 -14.47 -1.93 25.43
CA LYS A 15 -15.07 -3.28 25.41
C LYS A 15 -16.18 -3.46 26.46
N ARG A 16 -16.14 -2.71 27.57
CA ARG A 16 -17.15 -2.74 28.63
C ARG A 16 -18.57 -2.38 28.17
N PHE A 17 -18.72 -1.66 27.05
CA PHE A 17 -20.03 -1.33 26.48
C PHE A 17 -20.65 -2.50 25.70
N GLY A 18 -19.88 -3.57 25.44
CA GLY A 18 -20.31 -4.66 24.57
C GLY A 18 -20.30 -4.28 23.08
N PRO A 19 -20.56 -5.26 22.19
CA PRO A 19 -20.70 -5.00 20.76
C PRO A 19 -22.04 -4.33 20.45
N ALA A 20 -22.04 -3.41 19.49
CA ALA A 20 -23.25 -2.82 18.95
C ALA A 20 -23.99 -3.83 18.05
N PRO A 21 -25.34 -3.89 18.06
CA PRO A 21 -26.08 -4.75 17.14
C PRO A 21 -25.74 -4.45 15.67
N ILE A 22 -25.57 -3.17 15.35
CA ILE A 22 -25.06 -2.64 14.08
C ILE A 22 -24.16 -1.44 14.41
N LEU A 23 -23.14 -1.17 13.59
CA LEU A 23 -22.28 -0.01 13.83
C LEU A 23 -23.10 1.30 13.64
N PRO A 24 -23.04 2.26 14.58
CA PRO A 24 -23.84 3.47 14.49
C PRO A 24 -23.43 4.34 13.30
N MET A 25 -24.43 4.90 12.62
CA MET A 25 -24.31 5.86 11.51
C MET A 25 -24.79 7.26 11.89
N SER A 26 -25.45 7.40 13.05
CA SER A 26 -26.01 8.65 13.56
C SER A 26 -25.76 8.85 15.05
N ARG A 27 -25.92 10.10 15.53
CA ARG A 27 -25.86 10.40 16.97
C ARG A 27 -26.96 9.71 17.77
N ALA A 28 -28.16 9.61 17.24
CA ALA A 28 -29.27 8.93 17.91
C ALA A 28 -28.95 7.44 18.17
N GLU A 29 -28.30 6.76 17.23
CA GLU A 29 -27.85 5.37 17.41
C GLU A 29 -26.70 5.29 18.43
N MET A 30 -25.78 6.25 18.45
CA MET A 30 -24.76 6.32 19.50
C MET A 30 -25.38 6.53 20.90
N ASP A 31 -26.38 7.41 21.01
CA ASP A 31 -27.09 7.67 22.26
C ASP A 31 -27.81 6.40 22.75
N ALA A 32 -28.42 5.64 21.83
CA ALA A 32 -29.04 4.34 22.14
C ALA A 32 -28.01 3.29 22.62
N LEU A 33 -26.76 3.39 22.18
CA LEU A 33 -25.63 2.58 22.65
C LEU A 33 -24.98 3.13 23.94
N GLY A 34 -25.40 4.31 24.41
CA GLY A 34 -24.78 5.02 25.53
C GLY A 34 -23.38 5.54 25.22
N TRP A 35 -23.06 5.81 23.96
CA TRP A 35 -21.75 6.28 23.50
C TRP A 35 -21.75 7.80 23.33
N ASP A 36 -20.85 8.50 24.02
CA ASP A 36 -20.60 9.94 23.82
C ASP A 36 -19.85 10.25 22.51
N SER A 37 -18.97 9.33 22.10
CA SER A 37 -18.01 9.48 21.01
C SER A 37 -17.65 8.13 20.42
N CYS A 38 -17.26 8.12 19.15
CA CYS A 38 -16.60 6.97 18.54
C CYS A 38 -15.09 7.08 18.79
N ASP A 39 -14.42 5.95 18.99
CA ASP A 39 -12.96 5.92 19.03
C ASP A 39 -12.40 5.98 17.61
N ILE A 40 -13.03 5.26 16.69
CA ILE A 40 -12.66 5.22 15.27
C ILE A 40 -13.93 5.45 14.45
N ILE A 41 -13.85 6.30 13.42
CA ILE A 41 -14.95 6.49 12.46
C ILE A 41 -14.46 6.02 11.09
N LEU A 42 -15.19 5.07 10.51
CA LEU A 42 -14.96 4.58 9.16
C LEU A 42 -15.79 5.38 8.16
N ILE A 43 -15.16 5.87 7.10
CA ILE A 43 -15.83 6.53 5.98
C ILE A 43 -15.77 5.61 4.78
N THR A 44 -16.92 5.28 4.19
CA THR A 44 -17.00 4.34 3.07
C THR A 44 -17.76 4.90 1.88
N GLY A 45 -17.32 4.52 0.68
CA GLY A 45 -18.00 4.81 -0.58
C GLY A 45 -19.16 3.89 -0.90
N ASP A 46 -19.31 2.77 -0.18
CA ASP A 46 -20.46 1.86 -0.30
C ASP A 46 -21.56 2.19 0.71
N ALA A 47 -22.76 1.67 0.46
CA ALA A 47 -23.76 1.46 1.49
C ALA A 47 -23.18 0.62 2.64
N TYR A 48 -23.66 0.88 3.85
CA TYR A 48 -23.33 0.01 4.97
C TYR A 48 -24.30 -1.18 5.02
N ILE A 49 -23.75 -2.36 4.76
CA ILE A 49 -24.39 -3.64 5.00
C ILE A 49 -23.47 -4.41 5.93
N ASP A 50 -23.97 -4.80 7.10
CA ASP A 50 -23.18 -5.50 8.10
C ASP A 50 -23.03 -6.99 7.77
N HIS A 51 -22.28 -7.27 6.70
CA HIS A 51 -22.09 -8.60 6.15
C HIS A 51 -20.59 -8.84 5.84
N PRO A 52 -20.05 -10.06 6.04
CA PRO A 52 -18.62 -10.35 5.82
C PRO A 52 -18.14 -10.16 4.37
N SER A 53 -19.04 -10.08 3.39
CA SER A 53 -18.67 -9.72 2.00
C SER A 53 -18.35 -8.24 1.81
N PHE A 54 -18.60 -7.40 2.82
CA PHE A 54 -18.33 -5.97 2.82
C PHE A 54 -17.09 -5.69 3.68
N GLY A 55 -16.00 -5.29 3.03
CA GLY A 55 -14.68 -5.17 3.68
C GLY A 55 -14.68 -4.15 4.83
N MET A 56 -15.41 -3.04 4.70
CA MET A 56 -15.54 -2.05 5.77
C MET A 56 -16.35 -2.55 6.98
N ALA A 57 -17.35 -3.41 6.76
CA ALA A 57 -18.10 -4.04 7.84
C ALA A 57 -17.20 -5.01 8.61
N LEU A 58 -16.45 -5.86 7.90
CA LEU A 58 -15.47 -6.77 8.50
C LEU A 58 -14.41 -6.00 9.31
N VAL A 59 -13.88 -4.91 8.75
CA VAL A 59 -12.92 -4.02 9.45
C VAL A 59 -13.54 -3.41 10.70
N GLY A 60 -14.78 -2.92 10.62
CA GLY A 60 -15.48 -2.35 11.77
C GLY A 60 -15.69 -3.37 12.89
N ARG A 61 -16.13 -4.58 12.55
CA ARG A 61 -16.30 -5.69 13.50
C ARG A 61 -14.97 -6.20 14.07
N LEU A 62 -13.90 -6.21 13.28
CA LEU A 62 -12.56 -6.53 13.76
C LEU A 62 -12.10 -5.52 14.82
N LEU A 63 -12.28 -4.22 14.57
CA LEU A 63 -11.92 -3.16 15.52
C LEU A 63 -12.79 -3.20 16.78
N GLU A 64 -14.09 -3.45 16.64
CA GLU A 64 -14.99 -3.65 17.77
C GLU A 64 -14.60 -4.87 18.62
N ALA A 65 -14.19 -5.98 17.99
CA ALA A 65 -13.65 -7.16 18.70
C ALA A 65 -12.36 -6.84 19.48
N GLN A 66 -11.61 -5.83 19.05
CA GLN A 66 -10.47 -5.27 19.80
C GLN A 66 -10.88 -4.32 20.93
N GLY A 67 -12.18 -4.06 21.11
CA GLY A 67 -12.74 -3.25 22.19
C GLY A 67 -12.92 -1.77 21.87
N PHE A 68 -12.79 -1.36 20.61
CA PHE A 68 -13.00 0.03 20.19
C PHE A 68 -14.47 0.32 19.90
N ARG A 69 -14.93 1.54 20.19
CA ARG A 69 -16.21 2.05 19.69
C ARG A 69 -16.04 2.52 18.27
N VAL A 70 -16.68 1.84 17.34
CA VAL A 70 -16.52 2.10 15.91
C VAL A 70 -17.83 2.61 15.34
N GLY A 71 -17.78 3.77 14.70
CA GLY A 71 -18.90 4.30 13.92
C GLY A 71 -18.60 4.24 12.43
N ILE A 72 -19.62 4.30 11.59
CA ILE A 72 -19.47 4.28 10.13
C ILE A 72 -20.30 5.39 9.48
N ILE A 73 -19.71 6.11 8.53
CA ILE A 73 -20.41 7.07 7.68
C ILE A 73 -20.36 6.54 6.26
N ALA A 74 -21.50 6.02 5.80
CA ALA A 74 -21.66 5.44 4.47
C ALA A 74 -22.16 6.48 3.48
N GLN A 75 -21.46 6.60 2.34
CA GLN A 75 -21.81 7.51 1.25
C GLN A 75 -22.16 8.93 1.70
N PRO A 76 -21.30 9.59 2.52
CA PRO A 76 -21.55 10.97 2.90
C PRO A 76 -21.61 11.87 1.67
N ASP A 77 -22.44 12.91 1.72
CA ASP A 77 -22.41 13.96 0.70
C ASP A 77 -21.04 14.65 0.71
N TRP A 78 -20.24 14.38 -0.31
CA TRP A 78 -18.88 14.88 -0.44
C TRP A 78 -18.81 16.33 -0.92
N GLN A 79 -19.94 16.97 -1.21
CA GLN A 79 -19.98 18.39 -1.52
C GLN A 79 -19.84 19.25 -0.27
N ASN A 80 -20.08 18.68 0.93
CA ASN A 80 -20.07 19.42 2.19
C ASN A 80 -19.37 18.63 3.32
N ALA A 81 -18.39 19.24 3.99
CA ALA A 81 -17.70 18.64 5.13
C ALA A 81 -18.61 18.35 6.34
N ASN A 82 -19.79 18.98 6.44
CA ASN A 82 -20.75 18.69 7.52
C ASN A 82 -21.23 17.24 7.54
N ALA A 83 -21.32 16.58 6.37
CA ALA A 83 -21.68 15.15 6.31
C ALA A 83 -20.65 14.27 7.06
N PHE A 84 -19.39 14.70 7.13
CA PHE A 84 -18.30 14.00 7.82
C PHE A 84 -18.26 14.31 9.32
N LYS A 85 -19.13 15.20 9.80
CA LYS A 85 -19.30 15.53 11.22
C LYS A 85 -20.48 14.81 11.86
N ALA A 86 -21.21 13.97 11.12
CA ALA A 86 -22.42 13.29 11.58
C ALA A 86 -22.25 12.54 12.91
N LEU A 87 -21.10 11.88 13.10
CA LEU A 87 -20.75 11.14 14.31
C LEU A 87 -19.82 11.92 15.25
N GLY A 88 -19.55 13.19 14.95
CA GLY A 88 -18.59 14.03 15.67
C GLY A 88 -17.13 13.69 15.40
N LYS A 89 -16.27 14.13 16.33
CA LYS A 89 -14.82 13.90 16.29
C LYS A 89 -14.50 12.53 16.86
N PRO A 90 -13.73 11.67 16.16
CA PRO A 90 -13.28 10.40 16.72
C PRO A 90 -12.15 10.64 17.73
N ASN A 91 -12.02 9.76 18.72
CA ASN A 91 -10.95 9.88 19.73
C ASN A 91 -9.57 9.48 19.20
N LEU A 92 -9.51 8.59 18.20
CA LEU A 92 -8.26 8.04 17.67
C LEU A 92 -7.99 8.49 16.24
N TYR A 93 -8.83 8.13 15.27
CA TYR A 93 -8.60 8.47 13.86
C TYR A 93 -9.85 8.27 12.97
N PHE A 94 -9.80 8.86 11.76
CA PHE A 94 -10.69 8.50 10.65
C PHE A 94 -10.06 7.42 9.79
N GLY A 95 -10.83 6.37 9.46
CA GLY A 95 -10.45 5.33 8.50
C GLY A 95 -11.22 5.50 7.20
N VAL A 96 -10.56 5.76 6.08
CA VAL A 96 -11.22 6.05 4.79
C VAL A 96 -11.02 4.92 3.78
N THR A 97 -12.12 4.52 3.14
CA THR A 97 -12.15 3.49 2.08
C THR A 97 -13.09 3.92 0.94
N ALA A 98 -12.73 3.56 -0.29
CA ALA A 98 -13.64 3.70 -1.45
C ALA A 98 -14.81 2.70 -1.45
N GLY A 99 -14.74 1.68 -0.58
CA GLY A 99 -15.66 0.54 -0.58
C GLY A 99 -14.99 -0.76 -1.06
N ASN A 100 -15.82 -1.71 -1.48
CA ASN A 100 -15.46 -3.02 -2.03
C ASN A 100 -14.88 -2.93 -3.43
N MET A 101 -15.17 -1.84 -4.15
CA MET A 101 -14.69 -1.59 -5.51
C MET A 101 -14.06 -0.20 -5.62
N ASP A 102 -13.11 -0.03 -6.54
CA ASP A 102 -12.56 1.28 -6.89
C ASP A 102 -13.68 2.22 -7.39
N SER A 103 -13.66 3.48 -6.94
CA SER A 103 -14.75 4.43 -7.21
C SER A 103 -14.89 4.75 -8.71
N MET A 104 -13.79 4.74 -9.46
CA MET A 104 -13.82 4.98 -10.90
C MET A 104 -14.34 3.74 -11.62
N VAL A 105 -13.87 2.56 -11.23
CA VAL A 105 -14.35 1.28 -11.79
C VAL A 105 -15.83 1.08 -11.51
N ASN A 106 -16.36 1.61 -10.40
CA ASN A 106 -17.78 1.58 -10.11
C ASN A 106 -18.58 2.50 -11.04
N ARG A 107 -18.14 3.75 -11.18
CA ARG A 107 -18.88 4.78 -11.94
C ARG A 107 -18.77 4.62 -13.46
N TYR A 108 -17.67 4.06 -13.97
CA TYR A 108 -17.38 4.05 -15.40
C TYR A 108 -17.11 2.65 -15.96
N THR A 109 -17.64 2.38 -17.15
CA THR A 109 -17.31 1.20 -17.95
C THR A 109 -15.86 1.26 -18.45
N ALA A 110 -15.34 0.15 -18.97
CA ALA A 110 -14.02 0.13 -19.61
C ALA A 110 -13.92 1.16 -20.75
N ASP A 111 -15.00 1.39 -21.50
CA ASP A 111 -15.08 2.42 -22.54
C ASP A 111 -15.31 3.85 -22.00
N ARG A 112 -15.11 4.07 -20.70
CA ARG A 112 -15.29 5.36 -20.01
C ARG A 112 -16.72 5.93 -20.08
N LYS A 113 -17.74 5.09 -20.31
CA LYS A 113 -19.14 5.49 -20.21
C LYS A 113 -19.61 5.43 -18.76
N ILE A 114 -20.41 6.41 -18.35
CA ILE A 114 -20.99 6.44 -17.00
C ILE A 114 -22.03 5.31 -16.89
N ARG A 115 -21.95 4.52 -15.81
CA ARG A 115 -22.97 3.51 -15.49
C ARG A 115 -24.24 4.17 -14.97
N SER A 116 -25.38 3.58 -15.31
CA SER A 116 -26.70 3.99 -14.83
C SER A 116 -26.99 3.52 -13.40
N ASP A 117 -26.20 2.58 -12.88
CA ASP A 117 -26.39 1.91 -11.60
C ASP A 117 -25.07 1.73 -10.82
N ASP A 118 -25.19 1.58 -9.50
CA ASP A 118 -24.09 1.22 -8.59
C ASP A 118 -24.53 0.07 -7.67
N ALA A 119 -23.92 -1.10 -7.84
CA ALA A 119 -24.27 -2.33 -7.13
C ALA A 119 -24.09 -2.26 -5.60
N TYR A 120 -23.33 -1.27 -5.11
CA TYR A 120 -23.04 -1.10 -3.69
C TYR A 120 -23.73 0.15 -3.11
N THR A 121 -24.79 0.62 -3.75
CA THR A 121 -25.58 1.78 -3.33
C THR A 121 -27.03 1.38 -3.11
N PRO A 122 -27.75 1.96 -2.12
CA PRO A 122 -29.18 1.69 -1.96
C PRO A 122 -29.95 1.99 -3.25
N ASP A 123 -30.91 1.13 -3.57
CA ASP A 123 -31.72 1.21 -4.79
C ASP A 123 -30.92 1.21 -6.10
N ALA A 124 -29.67 0.74 -6.04
CA ALA A 124 -28.70 0.80 -7.14
C ALA A 124 -28.49 2.21 -7.70
N ALA A 125 -28.73 3.26 -6.91
CA ALA A 125 -28.67 4.63 -7.38
C ALA A 125 -27.27 5.01 -7.89
N ALA A 126 -27.17 5.51 -9.12
CA ALA A 126 -25.91 6.01 -9.62
C ALA A 126 -25.45 7.28 -8.89
N ASN A 127 -24.15 7.57 -8.97
CA ASN A 127 -23.57 8.85 -8.57
C ASN A 127 -23.78 9.19 -7.08
N LYS A 128 -23.62 8.19 -6.20
CA LYS A 128 -23.69 8.35 -4.73
C LYS A 128 -22.32 8.27 -4.03
N ARG A 129 -21.23 8.23 -4.81
CA ARG A 129 -19.85 8.40 -4.35
C ARG A 129 -19.07 9.27 -5.36
N PRO A 130 -18.06 10.03 -4.94
CA PRO A 130 -17.23 10.80 -5.86
C PRO A 130 -16.20 9.91 -6.57
N ASP A 131 -15.72 10.40 -7.71
CA ASP A 131 -14.52 9.90 -8.36
C ASP A 131 -13.32 10.03 -7.42
N ARG A 132 -12.52 8.96 -7.32
CA ARG A 132 -11.39 8.86 -6.41
C ARG A 132 -11.82 9.14 -4.97
N ALA A 133 -12.82 8.38 -4.53
CA ALA A 133 -13.48 8.54 -3.24
C ALA A 133 -12.50 8.69 -2.07
N VAL A 134 -11.40 7.91 -2.04
CA VAL A 134 -10.40 8.03 -0.96
C VAL A 134 -9.80 9.43 -0.90
N LEU A 135 -9.49 10.07 -2.04
CA LEU A 135 -8.95 11.43 -2.09
C LEU A 135 -9.96 12.45 -1.57
N VAL A 136 -11.18 12.41 -2.09
CA VAL A 136 -12.21 13.40 -1.76
C VAL A 136 -12.62 13.27 -0.29
N TYR A 137 -12.86 12.04 0.18
CA TYR A 137 -13.24 11.79 1.57
C TYR A 137 -12.12 12.16 2.54
N SER A 138 -10.85 11.90 2.18
CA SER A 138 -9.70 12.33 2.98
C SER A 138 -9.67 13.85 3.19
N GLN A 139 -9.89 14.61 2.12
CA GLN A 139 -9.92 16.07 2.18
C GLN A 139 -11.09 16.57 3.03
N ARG A 140 -12.28 15.97 2.89
CA ARG A 140 -13.44 16.32 3.72
C ARG A 140 -13.27 15.96 5.19
N CYS A 141 -12.62 14.86 5.51
CA CYS A 141 -12.26 14.54 6.90
C CYS A 141 -11.33 15.61 7.49
N ARG A 142 -10.33 16.07 6.72
CA ARG A 142 -9.42 17.14 7.15
C ARG A 142 -10.10 18.50 7.30
N GLU A 143 -11.08 18.80 6.43
CA GLU A 143 -11.90 20.00 6.56
C GLU A 143 -12.82 19.93 7.79
N ALA A 144 -13.36 18.75 8.10
CA ALA A 144 -14.20 18.53 9.26
C ALA A 144 -13.40 18.60 10.58
N TYR A 145 -12.25 17.94 10.65
CA TYR A 145 -11.35 17.90 11.79
C TYR A 145 -9.89 17.78 11.33
N SER A 146 -9.18 18.89 11.28
CA SER A 146 -7.82 18.97 10.73
C SER A 146 -6.77 18.25 11.57
N ASP A 147 -6.99 18.15 12.88
CA ASP A 147 -6.05 17.59 13.86
C ASP A 147 -6.22 16.08 14.09
N VAL A 148 -7.26 15.46 13.53
CA VAL A 148 -7.52 14.03 13.68
C VAL A 148 -6.66 13.23 12.71
N PRO A 149 -5.96 12.18 13.17
CA PRO A 149 -5.21 11.30 12.29
C PRO A 149 -6.08 10.67 11.20
N LEU A 150 -5.51 10.49 10.01
CA LEU A 150 -6.20 9.98 8.83
C LEU A 150 -5.51 8.71 8.32
N VAL A 151 -6.22 7.60 8.43
CA VAL A 151 -5.80 6.28 7.98
C VAL A 151 -6.57 5.94 6.71
N VAL A 152 -5.86 5.60 5.62
CA VAL A 152 -6.49 5.22 4.36
C VAL A 152 -6.20 3.76 4.01
N GLY A 153 -7.13 3.11 3.32
CA GLY A 153 -6.94 1.74 2.85
C GLY A 153 -7.88 1.40 1.71
N SER A 154 -8.21 0.12 1.55
CA SER A 154 -8.97 -0.46 0.44
C SER A 154 -8.17 -0.68 -0.84
N ILE A 155 -8.81 -1.33 -1.81
CA ILE A 155 -8.25 -1.58 -3.15
C ILE A 155 -7.81 -0.26 -3.80
N GLU A 156 -8.61 0.80 -3.67
CA GLU A 156 -8.33 2.09 -4.29
C GLU A 156 -7.05 2.74 -3.74
N ALA A 157 -6.84 2.74 -2.43
CA ALA A 157 -5.60 3.28 -1.85
C ALA A 157 -4.42 2.33 -2.10
N SER A 158 -4.62 1.02 -1.92
CA SER A 158 -3.57 0.00 -2.05
C SER A 158 -2.89 0.02 -3.42
N LEU A 159 -3.69 0.11 -4.49
CA LEU A 159 -3.18 0.13 -5.87
C LEU A 159 -2.51 1.47 -6.22
N ARG A 160 -2.84 2.55 -5.50
CA ARG A 160 -2.35 3.91 -5.73
C ARG A 160 -1.28 4.37 -4.72
N ARG A 161 -0.69 3.43 -3.95
CA ARG A 161 0.29 3.72 -2.88
C ARG A 161 1.64 4.27 -3.39
N ILE A 162 1.97 4.04 -4.65
CA ILE A 162 3.14 4.61 -5.34
C ILE A 162 2.71 5.36 -6.62
N ALA A 163 3.68 5.85 -7.39
CA ALA A 163 3.42 6.34 -8.74
C ALA A 163 2.74 5.24 -9.58
N HIS A 164 1.62 5.57 -10.21
CA HIS A 164 0.78 4.60 -10.91
C HIS A 164 0.20 5.23 -12.18
N TYR A 165 0.06 4.42 -13.22
CA TYR A 165 -0.68 4.81 -14.41
C TYR A 165 -2.17 4.83 -14.11
N ASP A 166 -2.80 5.97 -14.36
CA ASP A 166 -4.22 6.18 -14.21
C ASP A 166 -4.91 6.11 -15.57
N TYR A 167 -5.59 4.99 -15.81
CA TYR A 167 -6.30 4.72 -17.06
C TYR A 167 -7.33 5.82 -17.41
N TRP A 168 -7.96 6.42 -16.42
CA TRP A 168 -9.05 7.39 -16.61
C TRP A 168 -8.56 8.73 -17.14
N SER A 169 -7.41 9.20 -16.68
CA SER A 169 -6.78 10.45 -17.13
C SER A 169 -5.65 10.26 -18.14
N ASP A 170 -5.31 9.01 -18.46
CA ASP A 170 -4.21 8.62 -19.35
C ASP A 170 -2.86 9.24 -18.94
N LYS A 171 -2.58 9.21 -17.64
CA LYS A 171 -1.39 9.85 -17.05
C LYS A 171 -0.83 9.01 -15.92
N VAL A 172 0.48 9.11 -15.70
CA VAL A 172 1.09 8.63 -14.47
C VAL A 172 0.84 9.66 -13.36
N ARG A 173 0.16 9.22 -12.30
CA ARG A 173 -0.09 10.02 -11.10
C ARG A 173 0.88 9.60 -10.00
N ARG A 174 1.21 10.56 -9.13
CA ARG A 174 1.97 10.29 -7.90
C ARG A 174 1.16 9.46 -6.90
N SER A 175 1.80 9.05 -5.82
CA SER A 175 1.16 8.31 -4.74
C SER A 175 -0.06 9.06 -4.18
N ILE A 176 -1.14 8.31 -3.91
CA ILE A 176 -2.35 8.81 -3.26
C ILE A 176 -2.07 9.45 -1.90
N LEU A 177 -1.00 9.04 -1.21
CA LEU A 177 -0.58 9.62 0.07
C LEU A 177 -0.25 11.11 -0.04
N VAL A 178 0.34 11.52 -1.18
CA VAL A 178 0.72 12.92 -1.42
C VAL A 178 -0.51 13.80 -1.61
N ASP A 179 -1.48 13.31 -2.39
CA ASP A 179 -2.69 14.08 -2.73
C ASP A 179 -3.77 14.04 -1.63
N SER A 180 -3.90 12.92 -0.90
CA SER A 180 -4.87 12.76 0.21
C SER A 180 -4.42 13.43 1.51
N LYS A 181 -3.12 13.61 1.71
CA LYS A 181 -2.53 14.00 3.01
C LYS A 181 -2.94 13.06 4.15
N ALA A 182 -3.13 11.78 3.83
CA ALA A 182 -3.28 10.73 4.83
C ALA A 182 -1.97 10.53 5.58
N ASP A 183 -2.07 10.23 6.87
CA ASP A 183 -0.89 10.03 7.72
C ASP A 183 -0.27 8.66 7.47
N ILE A 184 -1.11 7.65 7.19
CA ILE A 184 -0.68 6.28 6.91
C ILE A 184 -1.68 5.58 5.99
N LEU A 185 -1.16 4.74 5.10
CA LEU A 185 -1.92 3.90 4.18
C LEU A 185 -1.68 2.43 4.53
N LEU A 186 -2.75 1.66 4.65
CA LEU A 186 -2.70 0.21 4.85
C LEU A 186 -3.05 -0.50 3.54
N TYR A 187 -2.27 -1.51 3.15
CA TYR A 187 -2.47 -2.21 1.89
C TYR A 187 -2.37 -3.73 2.03
N GLY A 188 -3.02 -4.45 1.10
CA GLY A 188 -3.14 -5.90 1.14
C GLY A 188 -4.01 -6.38 2.30
N ASN A 189 -3.70 -7.57 2.82
CA ASN A 189 -4.40 -8.15 3.99
C ASN A 189 -3.89 -7.47 5.27
N ALA A 190 -4.50 -6.32 5.58
CA ALA A 190 -3.99 -5.37 6.56
C ALA A 190 -4.63 -5.50 7.96
N GLU A 191 -5.37 -6.57 8.26
CA GLU A 191 -6.05 -6.77 9.55
C GLU A 191 -5.06 -6.71 10.73
N ARG A 192 -3.90 -7.35 10.57
CA ARG A 192 -2.83 -7.33 11.59
C ARG A 192 -2.25 -5.92 11.75
N ALA A 193 -1.96 -5.25 10.64
CA ALA A 193 -1.41 -3.90 10.64
C ALA A 193 -2.39 -2.89 11.25
N LEU A 194 -3.68 -3.03 10.93
CA LEU A 194 -4.76 -2.20 11.47
C LEU A 194 -4.88 -2.38 12.98
N VAL A 195 -4.97 -3.62 13.47
CA VAL A 195 -5.07 -3.91 14.91
C VAL A 195 -3.86 -3.36 15.66
N GLU A 196 -2.66 -3.56 15.13
CA GLU A 196 -1.43 -3.03 15.74
C GLU A 196 -1.41 -1.50 15.79
N LEU A 197 -1.76 -0.85 14.68
CA LEU A 197 -1.86 0.60 14.56
C LEU A 197 -2.88 1.16 15.58
N SER A 198 -4.10 0.62 15.60
CA SER A 198 -5.16 1.12 16.50
C SER A 198 -4.76 1.02 17.96
N HIS A 199 -4.14 -0.09 18.38
CA HIS A 199 -3.66 -0.26 19.76
C HIS A 199 -2.50 0.66 20.11
N ARG A 200 -1.61 0.98 19.18
CA ARG A 200 -0.50 1.93 19.40
C ARG A 200 -1.02 3.36 19.52
N VAL A 201 -1.90 3.79 18.61
CA VAL A 201 -2.55 5.10 18.68
C VAL A 201 -3.37 5.24 19.97
N ALA A 202 -4.09 4.18 20.37
CA ALA A 202 -4.85 4.15 21.62
C ALA A 202 -3.99 4.25 22.89
N LYS A 203 -2.69 3.92 22.81
CA LYS A 203 -1.72 4.12 23.89
C LYS A 203 -1.10 5.52 23.90
N GLY A 204 -1.52 6.39 22.97
CA GLY A 204 -1.01 7.76 22.84
C GLY A 204 0.23 7.89 21.95
N GLU A 205 0.60 6.83 21.23
CA GLU A 205 1.68 6.95 20.24
C GLU A 205 1.21 7.79 19.05
N LYS A 206 2.05 8.74 18.63
CA LYS A 206 1.73 9.60 17.49
C LYS A 206 1.80 8.76 16.20
N ILE A 207 0.79 8.89 15.36
CA ILE A 207 0.72 8.14 14.10
C ILE A 207 1.95 8.35 13.21
N ALA A 208 2.55 9.54 13.24
CA ALA A 208 3.75 9.87 12.48
C ALA A 208 4.99 9.08 12.93
N ASP A 209 5.02 8.57 14.16
CA ASP A 209 6.15 7.82 14.72
C ASP A 209 5.99 6.30 14.48
N ILE A 210 4.80 5.84 14.08
CA ILE A 210 4.49 4.44 13.79
C ILE A 210 4.92 4.09 12.37
N GLN A 211 6.18 3.68 12.22
CA GLN A 211 6.84 3.53 10.91
C GLN A 211 7.42 2.14 10.65
N ASP A 212 7.13 1.20 11.54
CA ASP A 212 7.70 -0.15 11.59
C ASP A 212 6.63 -1.26 11.39
N ILE A 213 5.37 -0.89 11.19
CA ILE A 213 4.28 -1.82 10.90
C ILE A 213 4.36 -2.28 9.43
N ARG A 214 4.49 -3.60 9.22
CA ARG A 214 4.47 -4.21 7.88
C ARG A 214 3.10 -4.05 7.21
N GLY A 215 3.08 -3.85 5.89
CA GLY A 215 1.84 -3.63 5.13
C GLY A 215 1.31 -2.20 5.26
N THR A 216 2.18 -1.25 5.61
CA THR A 216 1.87 0.18 5.68
C THR A 216 2.75 1.00 4.75
N ALA A 217 2.22 2.11 4.25
CA ALA A 217 2.95 3.10 3.48
C ALA A 217 2.71 4.49 4.09
N PHE A 218 3.74 5.31 4.15
CA PHE A 218 3.71 6.65 4.74
C PHE A 218 4.79 7.53 4.09
N LEU A 219 4.63 8.85 4.19
CA LEU A 219 5.60 9.80 3.64
C LEU A 219 6.75 10.02 4.62
N ARG A 220 7.99 10.00 4.11
CA ARG A 220 9.19 10.25 4.89
C ARG A 220 10.14 11.16 4.13
N LYS A 221 10.87 12.03 4.84
CA LYS A 221 11.82 12.98 4.25
C LYS A 221 13.20 12.39 3.94
N LYS A 222 13.63 11.36 4.68
CA LYS A 222 14.97 10.76 4.60
C LYS A 222 14.90 9.27 4.89
N ILE A 223 15.84 8.48 4.42
CA ILE A 223 15.94 7.06 4.78
C ILE A 223 16.27 6.94 6.29
N PRO A 224 15.72 5.96 7.03
CA PRO A 224 16.01 5.80 8.45
C PRO A 224 17.49 5.44 8.68
N GLU A 225 18.04 5.86 9.83
CA GLU A 225 19.43 5.56 10.18
C GLU A 225 19.69 4.05 10.28
N GLY A 226 20.86 3.62 9.79
CA GLY A 226 21.26 2.21 9.80
C GLY A 226 20.58 1.33 8.74
N TRP A 227 19.84 1.92 7.79
CA TRP A 227 19.33 1.22 6.60
C TRP A 227 20.26 1.41 5.41
N SER A 228 20.44 0.34 4.63
CA SER A 228 21.18 0.41 3.36
C SER A 228 20.23 0.54 2.18
N GLU A 229 20.54 1.47 1.27
CA GLU A 229 19.77 1.71 0.04
C GLU A 229 20.26 0.78 -1.08
N ILE A 230 19.32 0.08 -1.72
CA ILE A 230 19.52 -0.62 -2.99
C ILE A 230 18.93 0.25 -4.08
N GLU A 231 19.79 0.78 -4.93
CA GLU A 231 19.39 1.66 -6.03
C GLU A 231 18.83 0.82 -7.20
N SER A 232 17.51 0.85 -7.39
CA SER A 232 16.80 0.23 -8.53
C SER A 232 16.30 1.29 -9.51
N THR A 233 17.13 2.30 -9.77
CA THR A 233 16.83 3.41 -10.68
C THR A 233 17.33 3.15 -12.10
N LYS A 234 18.26 2.19 -12.27
CA LYS A 234 18.91 1.91 -13.54
C LYS A 234 18.38 0.62 -14.14
N LEU A 235 18.01 0.70 -15.42
CA LEU A 235 17.68 -0.47 -16.22
C LEU A 235 18.94 -1.31 -16.42
N ASP A 236 18.82 -2.61 -16.13
CA ASP A 236 19.81 -3.57 -16.58
C ASP A 236 19.85 -3.55 -18.11
N ARG A 237 21.03 -3.30 -18.67
CA ARG A 237 21.26 -3.50 -20.10
C ARG A 237 21.26 -5.02 -20.31
N PRO A 238 20.38 -5.57 -21.16
CA PRO A 238 20.45 -6.98 -21.52
C PRO A 238 21.88 -7.29 -22.00
N GLY A 239 22.55 -8.21 -21.31
CA GLY A 239 23.85 -8.70 -21.74
C GLY A 239 23.74 -9.47 -23.05
N ALA A 240 24.88 -9.87 -23.60
CA ALA A 240 24.87 -10.87 -24.67
C ALA A 240 24.14 -12.12 -24.14
N VAL A 241 23.10 -12.55 -24.84
CA VAL A 241 22.44 -13.83 -24.55
C VAL A 241 23.45 -14.92 -24.89
N ASP A 242 23.84 -15.71 -23.89
CA ASP A 242 24.65 -16.89 -24.14
C ASP A 242 23.93 -17.74 -25.18
N LYS A 243 24.59 -18.00 -26.31
CA LYS A 243 24.00 -18.82 -27.36
C LYS A 243 23.63 -20.16 -26.74
N PRO A 244 22.39 -20.63 -26.92
CA PRO A 244 22.02 -21.98 -26.50
C PRO A 244 23.03 -22.95 -27.10
N VAL A 245 23.76 -23.67 -26.24
CA VAL A 245 24.65 -24.74 -26.70
C VAL A 245 23.74 -25.84 -27.21
N ASP A 246 23.85 -26.16 -28.50
CA ASP A 246 23.08 -27.25 -29.10
C ASP A 246 23.56 -28.59 -28.49
N PRO A 247 22.70 -29.32 -27.76
CA PRO A 247 23.05 -30.61 -27.15
C PRO A 247 23.44 -31.69 -28.16
N TYR A 248 23.12 -31.48 -29.45
CA TYR A 248 23.38 -32.38 -30.56
C TYR A 248 24.40 -31.84 -31.55
N GLU A 249 25.11 -30.75 -31.19
CA GLU A 249 26.28 -30.31 -31.94
C GLU A 249 27.38 -31.37 -31.80
N MET A 250 27.34 -32.38 -32.68
CA MET A 250 28.40 -33.35 -32.80
C MET A 250 29.66 -32.60 -33.24
N LYS A 251 30.58 -32.36 -32.30
CA LYS A 251 31.98 -32.06 -32.61
C LYS A 251 32.60 -33.28 -33.28
N MET A 252 32.23 -33.49 -34.55
CA MET A 252 32.86 -34.45 -35.45
C MET A 252 34.29 -33.95 -35.70
N GLY A 253 35.22 -34.47 -34.91
CA GLY A 253 36.66 -34.24 -35.07
C GLY A 253 37.34 -33.53 -33.91
N LYS A 254 37.28 -34.12 -32.70
CA LYS A 254 38.35 -34.19 -31.67
C LYS A 254 37.74 -34.71 -30.36
N ALA A 255 37.21 -35.93 -30.39
CA ALA A 255 37.06 -36.72 -29.18
C ALA A 255 38.38 -37.48 -29.02
N ASP A 256 39.28 -36.94 -28.17
CA ASP A 256 40.33 -37.64 -27.41
C ASP A 256 41.37 -36.63 -26.88
N ALA A 257 40.94 -35.60 -26.13
CA ALA A 257 41.86 -34.71 -25.41
C ALA A 257 41.22 -33.93 -24.25
N SER A 258 40.24 -34.49 -23.52
CA SER A 258 39.68 -33.81 -22.34
C SER A 258 40.43 -34.08 -21.03
N CYS A 259 41.54 -34.83 -21.07
CA CYS A 259 42.45 -35.05 -19.94
C CYS A 259 43.91 -35.20 -20.42
N ALA A 260 44.46 -34.15 -21.03
CA ALA A 260 45.90 -33.99 -21.17
C ALA A 260 46.28 -32.63 -20.56
N THR A 261 46.98 -32.67 -19.43
CA THR A 261 47.75 -31.54 -18.91
C THR A 261 48.93 -31.32 -19.83
N ASP A 262 48.75 -30.49 -20.86
CA ASP A 262 49.88 -29.98 -21.64
C ASP A 262 50.52 -28.81 -20.88
N GLU A 263 51.70 -29.09 -20.30
CA GLU A 263 52.68 -28.09 -19.92
C GLU A 263 53.25 -27.41 -21.18
N ALA A 264 52.44 -26.60 -21.86
CA ALA A 264 52.91 -25.70 -22.89
C ALA A 264 52.94 -24.28 -22.35
N LYS A 265 54.14 -23.84 -21.93
CA LYS A 265 54.45 -22.43 -21.68
C LYS A 265 54.26 -21.65 -22.98
N THR A 266 53.05 -21.15 -23.21
CA THR A 266 52.81 -20.13 -24.23
C THR A 266 53.39 -18.82 -23.71
N ALA A 267 54.57 -18.46 -24.20
CA ALA A 267 55.15 -17.15 -23.95
C ALA A 267 54.18 -16.07 -24.46
N LEU A 268 53.77 -15.18 -23.55
CA LEU A 268 53.01 -13.98 -23.87
C LEU A 268 53.88 -13.05 -24.74
N PRO A 269 53.35 -12.43 -25.80
CA PRO A 269 54.09 -11.42 -26.56
C PRO A 269 54.42 -10.22 -25.66
N ASP A 270 55.68 -9.76 -25.71
CA ASP A 270 56.17 -8.62 -24.95
C ASP A 270 55.34 -7.36 -25.26
N GLY A 271 54.69 -6.81 -24.24
CA GLY A 271 53.94 -5.54 -24.34
C GLY A 271 52.49 -5.57 -23.83
N VAL A 272 51.96 -6.71 -23.40
CA VAL A 272 50.59 -6.77 -22.85
C VAL A 272 50.59 -6.34 -21.38
N LYS A 273 50.16 -5.10 -21.10
CA LYS A 273 49.81 -4.69 -19.73
C LYS A 273 48.69 -5.59 -19.23
N GLY A 274 49.00 -6.44 -18.26
CA GLY A 274 48.01 -7.25 -17.57
C GLY A 274 46.87 -6.35 -17.08
N ILE A 275 45.65 -6.68 -17.47
CA ILE A 275 44.46 -6.07 -16.88
C ILE A 275 44.45 -6.53 -15.44
N GLU A 276 44.83 -5.65 -14.53
CA GLU A 276 44.60 -5.85 -13.11
C GLU A 276 43.09 -5.92 -12.93
N ILE A 277 42.56 -7.11 -12.71
CA ILE A 277 41.18 -7.30 -12.32
C ILE A 277 41.07 -6.69 -10.94
N VAL A 278 40.71 -5.40 -10.91
CA VAL A 278 40.34 -4.71 -9.69
C VAL A 278 39.17 -5.54 -9.13
N PRO A 279 39.33 -6.22 -7.98
CA PRO A 279 38.24 -6.99 -7.43
C PRO A 279 37.11 -6.00 -7.18
N ASN A 280 35.97 -6.19 -7.86
CA ASN A 280 34.80 -5.34 -7.72
C ASN A 280 34.56 -5.11 -6.23
N LEU A 281 34.84 -3.90 -5.73
CA LEU A 281 34.70 -3.55 -4.30
C LEU A 281 33.25 -3.76 -3.81
N ARG A 282 32.29 -3.89 -4.73
CA ARG A 282 30.88 -4.23 -4.46
C ARG A 282 30.65 -5.66 -3.96
N LEU A 283 31.55 -6.60 -4.19
CA LEU A 283 31.43 -7.99 -3.70
C LEU A 283 31.96 -8.18 -2.28
N LYS A 284 32.56 -7.13 -1.68
CA LYS A 284 33.06 -7.13 -0.29
C LYS A 284 32.18 -6.33 0.69
N ALA A 285 30.99 -5.88 0.28
CA ALA A 285 30.02 -5.43 1.27
C ALA A 285 29.50 -6.69 2.01
N PRO A 286 29.57 -6.78 3.36
CA PRO A 286 28.86 -7.82 4.07
C PRO A 286 27.41 -7.80 3.60
N LYS A 287 26.83 -8.96 3.25
CA LYS A 287 25.43 -9.06 2.81
C LYS A 287 24.59 -8.28 3.82
N ALA A 288 24.18 -7.07 3.46
CA ALA A 288 23.50 -6.19 4.37
C ALA A 288 22.25 -6.92 4.86
N ASP A 289 21.94 -6.77 6.14
CA ASP A 289 20.79 -7.42 6.76
C ASP A 289 19.54 -7.07 5.94
N ARG A 290 18.93 -8.06 5.29
CA ARG A 290 17.74 -7.87 4.43
C ARG A 290 16.59 -7.19 5.19
N THR A 291 16.60 -7.25 6.53
CA THR A 291 15.59 -6.58 7.36
C THR A 291 15.80 -5.06 7.49
N LYS A 292 16.97 -4.54 7.10
CA LYS A 292 17.33 -3.12 7.10
C LYS A 292 17.77 -2.62 5.71
N GLN A 293 17.08 -3.11 4.67
CA GLN A 293 17.29 -2.66 3.29
C GLN A 293 16.07 -1.91 2.78
N VAL A 294 16.31 -0.82 2.07
CA VAL A 294 15.27 -0.13 1.29
C VAL A 294 15.61 -0.21 -0.18
N VAL A 295 14.61 -0.44 -1.04
CA VAL A 295 14.77 -0.35 -2.48
C VAL A 295 14.33 1.03 -2.93
N ARG A 296 15.23 1.78 -3.58
CA ARG A 296 14.90 3.05 -4.20
C ARG A 296 14.37 2.81 -5.61
N LEU A 297 13.10 3.14 -5.80
CA LEU A 297 12.47 3.21 -7.12
C LEU A 297 12.83 4.53 -7.82
N PRO A 298 12.72 4.60 -9.16
CA PRO A 298 12.85 5.86 -9.90
C PRO A 298 11.85 6.91 -9.40
N ALA A 299 12.22 8.18 -9.51
CA ALA A 299 11.38 9.29 -9.04
C ALA A 299 10.09 9.41 -9.87
N TYR A 300 9.07 10.06 -9.29
CA TYR A 300 7.79 10.29 -9.97
C TYR A 300 8.00 11.02 -11.32
N GLU A 301 8.85 12.04 -11.32
CA GLU A 301 9.17 12.86 -12.48
C GLU A 301 9.83 12.05 -13.60
N GLU A 302 10.59 11.01 -13.25
CA GLU A 302 11.23 10.11 -14.23
C GLU A 302 10.20 9.14 -14.81
N VAL A 303 9.45 8.42 -13.95
CA VAL A 303 8.46 7.44 -14.41
C VAL A 303 7.26 8.06 -15.11
N ALA A 304 6.97 9.35 -14.86
CA ALA A 304 5.91 10.06 -15.55
C ALA A 304 6.26 10.39 -17.01
N ASN A 305 7.55 10.52 -17.32
CA ASN A 305 8.04 10.90 -18.63
C ASN A 305 8.65 9.71 -19.42
N ASP A 306 9.00 8.62 -18.74
CA ASP A 306 9.62 7.43 -19.36
C ASP A 306 8.80 6.15 -19.07
N PRO A 307 8.08 5.61 -20.07
CA PRO A 307 7.31 4.37 -19.94
C PRO A 307 8.16 3.14 -19.59
N VAL A 308 9.44 3.10 -19.97
CA VAL A 308 10.34 1.99 -19.69
C VAL A 308 10.74 2.00 -18.23
N LEU A 309 11.05 3.18 -17.67
CA LEU A 309 11.30 3.33 -16.24
C LEU A 309 10.05 3.03 -15.41
N TYR A 310 8.86 3.42 -15.90
CA TYR A 310 7.60 3.03 -15.26
C TYR A 310 7.41 1.51 -15.22
N ALA A 311 7.65 0.82 -16.34
CA ALA A 311 7.54 -0.64 -16.39
C ALA A 311 8.55 -1.33 -15.46
N HIS A 312 9.78 -0.80 -15.38
CA HIS A 312 10.79 -1.29 -14.45
C HIS A 312 10.38 -1.09 -12.98
N ALA A 313 9.96 0.12 -12.61
CA ALA A 313 9.50 0.43 -11.26
C ALA A 313 8.32 -0.46 -10.85
N SER A 314 7.35 -0.65 -11.75
CA SER A 314 6.22 -1.55 -11.55
C SER A 314 6.67 -2.99 -11.34
N ARG A 315 7.58 -3.51 -12.18
CA ARG A 315 8.11 -4.87 -12.04
C ARG A 315 8.82 -5.07 -10.70
N VAL A 316 9.70 -4.14 -10.31
CA VAL A 316 10.44 -4.22 -9.04
C VAL A 316 9.47 -4.27 -7.85
N LEU A 317 8.43 -3.44 -7.86
CA LEU A 317 7.42 -3.42 -6.81
C LEU A 317 6.66 -4.75 -6.65
N HIS A 318 6.35 -5.43 -7.76
CA HIS A 318 5.55 -6.67 -7.73
C HIS A 318 6.39 -7.95 -7.57
N LEU A 319 7.73 -7.84 -7.63
CA LEU A 319 8.65 -8.93 -7.32
C LEU A 319 8.92 -9.06 -5.81
N GLU A 320 8.63 -8.01 -5.04
CA GLU A 320 8.63 -8.01 -3.58
C GLU A 320 7.31 -8.51 -2.98
#